data_AF-A0A950ZEH4-F1
#
_entry.id   AF-A0A950ZEH4-F1
#
_cell.length_a   1.000
_cell.length_b   1.000
_cell.length_c   1.000
_cell.angle_alpha   90.00
_cell.angle_beta   90.00
_cell.angle_gamma   90.00
#
_symmetry.space_group_name_H-M   'P 1'
#
loop_
_entity.id
_entity.type
_entity.pdbx_description
1 polymer ?
#
loop_
_entity_poly.entity_id
_entity_poly.type
_entity_poly.pdbx_seq_one_letter_code
_entity_poly.pdbx_strand_id
1 'polypeptide(L)'
;MKTPHSKADLHVHSRYSDKPSEWILRRVGAPECFTEPEKIYEVAKARGMEFVTITDHNAIGGAVELQQKHPEDTFLGQEITAHCPENGCKLHILAWGFSEEQHKEISRLRRNLYELVPYLKEQGILHSLAHPLYSNNAPKLTPEIYEKCVLLFKHFEALNGMHDAQGSLASTSVLKSLTPAKIDELANKHNLAPLWPDPHIKYFTAGSDDHSGIF
;
A
#
# COMPACT_ATOMS: atom_id res chain seq x y z
N MET A 1 -23.79 9.00 -19.26
CA MET A 1 -23.99 9.22 -17.82
C MET A 1 -22.69 8.84 -17.13
N LYS A 2 -22.07 9.73 -16.33
CA LYS A 2 -20.91 9.32 -15.52
C LYS A 2 -21.39 8.27 -14.54
N THR A 3 -20.80 7.08 -14.54
CA THR A 3 -20.98 6.11 -13.46
C THR A 3 -20.65 6.85 -12.16
N PRO A 4 -21.51 6.83 -11.13
CA PRO A 4 -21.14 7.40 -9.84
C PRO A 4 -19.99 6.55 -9.31
N HIS A 5 -18.78 7.12 -9.37
CA HIS A 5 -17.61 6.52 -8.76
C HIS A 5 -17.59 6.95 -7.30
N SER A 6 -17.59 5.99 -6.38
CA SER A 6 -17.25 6.27 -4.99
C SER A 6 -15.82 6.81 -4.91
N LYS A 7 -15.60 7.74 -3.98
CA LYS A 7 -14.32 8.44 -3.82
C LYS A 7 -13.74 8.15 -2.44
N ALA A 8 -12.46 7.87 -2.40
CA ALA A 8 -11.68 7.71 -1.19
C ALA A 8 -10.22 8.07 -1.48
N ASP A 9 -9.52 8.55 -0.46
CA ASP A 9 -8.05 8.50 -0.40
C ASP A 9 -7.66 7.18 0.23
N LEU A 10 -6.91 6.35 -0.51
CA LEU A 10 -6.54 5.02 -0.07
C LEU A 10 -5.14 4.96 0.55
N HIS A 11 -4.42 6.08 0.60
CA HIS A 11 -3.09 6.15 1.19
C HIS A 11 -2.94 7.47 1.95
N VAL A 12 -3.08 7.44 3.26
CA VAL A 12 -2.94 8.62 4.12
C VAL A 12 -2.51 8.21 5.53
N HIS A 13 -1.65 9.02 6.14
CA HIS A 13 -1.04 8.73 7.43
C HIS A 13 -1.55 9.67 8.52
N SER A 14 -1.64 9.14 9.73
CA SER A 14 -2.00 9.86 10.94
C SER A 14 -0.84 9.85 11.95
N ARG A 15 -1.04 10.49 13.10
CA ARG A 15 -0.09 10.44 14.22
C ARG A 15 0.22 9.04 14.76
N TYR A 16 -0.53 8.03 14.34
CA TYR A 16 -0.32 6.63 14.72
C TYR A 16 0.68 5.90 13.81
N SER A 17 1.14 6.53 12.71
CA SER A 17 2.21 5.96 11.87
C SER A 17 3.51 5.82 12.67
N ASP A 18 4.16 4.66 12.50
CA ASP A 18 5.39 4.31 13.24
C ASP A 18 6.55 5.28 12.94
N LYS A 19 7.59 5.25 13.79
CA LYS A 19 8.62 6.30 13.88
C LYS A 19 9.41 6.62 12.58
N PRO A 20 9.88 7.88 12.44
CA PRO A 20 10.61 8.37 11.29
C PRO A 20 11.76 7.52 10.77
N SER A 21 11.90 7.49 9.44
CA SER A 21 13.09 6.91 8.78
C SER A 21 14.40 7.62 9.21
N GLU A 22 14.34 8.91 9.55
CA GLU A 22 15.49 9.70 10.01
C GLU A 22 15.88 9.43 11.47
N TRP A 23 17.17 9.12 11.68
CA TRP A 23 17.71 8.71 12.98
C TRP A 23 17.63 9.80 14.07
N ILE A 24 17.70 11.08 13.67
CA ILE A 24 17.58 12.22 14.60
C ILE A 24 16.15 12.32 15.12
N LEU A 25 15.16 12.20 14.24
CA LEU A 25 13.74 12.27 14.59
C LEU A 25 13.32 11.08 15.48
N ARG A 26 13.90 9.89 15.25
CA ARG A 26 13.77 8.72 16.15
C ARG A 26 14.27 8.97 17.57
N ARG A 27 15.34 9.75 17.73
CA ARG A 27 15.97 10.04 19.02
C ARG A 27 15.20 11.06 19.85
N VAL A 28 14.47 11.97 19.19
CA VAL A 28 13.60 12.95 19.86
C VAL A 28 12.15 12.48 20.03
N GLY A 29 11.79 11.30 19.51
CA GLY A 29 10.46 10.71 19.68
C GLY A 29 9.35 11.41 18.90
N ALA A 30 9.70 12.18 17.86
CA ALA A 30 8.73 12.84 17.00
C ALA A 30 8.01 11.81 16.11
N PRO A 31 6.67 11.80 16.02
CA PRO A 31 5.94 10.97 15.07
C PRO A 31 6.21 11.42 13.61
N GLU A 32 6.04 10.52 12.63
CA GLU A 32 6.19 10.87 11.20
C GLU A 32 5.10 11.81 10.70
N CYS A 33 3.92 11.71 11.29
CA CYS A 33 2.77 12.57 11.02
C CYS A 33 2.24 13.12 12.35
N PHE A 34 1.74 14.35 12.35
CA PHE A 34 1.13 14.98 13.53
C PHE A 34 -0.38 15.12 13.40
N THR A 35 -0.95 14.65 12.28
CA THR A 35 -2.37 14.80 11.98
C THR A 35 -3.20 13.83 12.80
N GLU A 36 -4.17 14.38 13.52
CA GLU A 36 -5.16 13.61 14.26
C GLU A 36 -6.07 12.83 13.29
N PRO A 37 -6.44 11.56 13.59
CA PRO A 37 -7.35 10.77 12.75
C PRO A 37 -8.65 11.52 12.40
N GLU A 38 -9.27 12.16 13.39
CA GLU A 38 -10.49 12.96 13.17
C GLU A 38 -10.28 14.06 12.12
N LYS A 39 -9.09 14.68 12.11
CA LYS A 39 -8.81 15.77 11.17
C LYS A 39 -8.73 15.26 9.73
N ILE A 40 -8.13 14.08 9.54
CA ILE A 40 -8.10 13.39 8.24
C ILE A 40 -9.53 13.15 7.75
N TYR A 41 -10.40 12.65 8.62
CA TYR A 41 -11.80 12.43 8.30
C TYR A 41 -12.53 13.72 7.90
N GLU A 42 -12.45 14.78 8.70
CA GLU A 42 -13.06 16.08 8.38
C GLU A 42 -12.64 16.60 7.00
N VAL A 43 -11.33 16.55 6.70
CA VAL A 43 -10.78 17.03 5.43
C VAL A 43 -11.25 16.15 4.26
N ALA A 44 -11.22 14.83 4.42
CA ALA A 44 -11.70 13.89 3.41
C ALA A 44 -13.19 14.11 3.09
N LYS A 45 -14.04 14.26 4.11
CA LYS A 45 -15.47 14.55 3.93
C LYS A 45 -15.70 15.92 3.29
N ALA A 46 -14.97 16.96 3.71
CA ALA A 46 -15.06 18.30 3.11
C ALA A 46 -14.67 18.30 1.62
N ARG A 47 -13.78 17.39 1.20
CA ARG A 47 -13.38 17.17 -0.20
C ARG A 47 -14.33 16.25 -0.98
N GLY A 48 -15.41 15.79 -0.35
CA GLY A 48 -16.44 14.99 -0.98
C GLY A 48 -16.05 13.52 -1.17
N MET A 49 -15.17 12.99 -0.32
CA MET A 49 -14.92 11.54 -0.26
C MET A 49 -16.12 10.83 0.38
N GLU A 50 -16.51 9.72 -0.24
CA GLU A 50 -17.60 8.88 0.26
C GLU A 50 -17.10 8.02 1.41
N PHE A 51 -15.93 7.38 1.24
CA PHE A 51 -15.30 6.54 2.26
C PHE A 51 -13.97 7.12 2.73
N VAL A 52 -13.59 6.82 3.97
CA VAL A 52 -12.33 7.27 4.58
C VAL A 52 -11.60 6.09 5.24
N THR A 53 -10.29 6.02 5.05
CA THR A 53 -9.40 5.08 5.75
C THR A 53 -8.14 5.81 6.18
N ILE A 54 -7.38 5.21 7.10
CA ILE A 54 -6.00 5.59 7.41
C ILE A 54 -5.12 4.37 7.13
N THR A 55 -3.92 4.58 6.61
CA THR A 55 -2.96 3.52 6.25
C THR A 55 -1.62 3.75 6.94
N ASP A 56 -1.63 3.91 8.25
CA ASP A 56 -0.42 4.08 9.06
C ASP A 56 0.58 2.94 8.86
N HIS A 57 1.88 3.25 8.97
CA HIS A 57 2.93 2.26 8.86
C HIS A 57 2.86 1.21 9.96
N ASN A 58 2.67 -0.06 9.57
CA ASN A 58 2.67 -1.22 10.46
C ASN A 58 1.71 -1.13 11.67
N ALA A 59 0.76 -0.18 11.67
CA ALA A 59 -0.16 0.10 12.76
C ALA A 59 -1.59 0.33 12.23
N ILE A 60 -2.58 0.14 13.10
CA ILE A 60 -4.00 0.33 12.76
C ILE A 60 -4.73 1.27 13.72
N GLY A 61 -4.01 1.90 14.66
CA GLY A 61 -4.61 2.69 15.74
C GLY A 61 -5.48 3.84 15.23
N GLY A 62 -5.00 4.59 14.23
CA GLY A 62 -5.77 5.68 13.61
C GLY A 62 -7.00 5.17 12.87
N ALA A 63 -6.88 4.06 12.13
CA ALA A 63 -7.99 3.47 11.39
C ALA A 63 -9.07 2.88 12.32
N VAL A 64 -8.67 2.25 13.44
CA VAL A 64 -9.60 1.75 14.48
C VAL A 64 -10.31 2.93 15.15
N GLU A 65 -9.61 4.01 15.48
CA GLU A 65 -10.22 5.21 16.05
C GLU A 65 -11.30 5.78 15.12
N LEU A 66 -11.00 5.89 13.82
CA LEU A 66 -11.98 6.33 12.83
C LEU A 66 -13.17 5.39 12.74
N GLN A 67 -12.94 4.08 12.67
CA GLN A 67 -14.01 3.09 12.57
C GLN A 67 -14.95 3.09 13.77
N GLN A 68 -14.43 3.35 14.97
CA GLN A 68 -15.27 3.47 16.17
C GLN A 68 -16.15 4.72 16.16
N LYS A 69 -15.67 5.83 15.59
CA LYS A 69 -16.40 7.11 15.55
C LYS A 69 -17.35 7.22 14.35
N HIS A 70 -16.95 6.69 13.20
CA HIS A 70 -17.62 6.84 11.90
C HIS A 70 -17.80 5.47 11.22
N PRO A 71 -18.51 4.50 11.82
CA PRO A 71 -18.54 3.11 11.36
C PRO A 71 -19.22 2.89 9.99
N GLU A 72 -20.03 3.84 9.52
CA GLU A 72 -20.82 3.70 8.29
C GLU A 72 -20.00 3.91 7.01
N ASP A 73 -18.93 4.71 7.08
CA ASP A 73 -18.17 5.13 5.90
C ASP A 73 -16.64 5.04 6.10
N THR A 74 -16.21 4.31 7.13
CA THR A 74 -14.79 4.04 7.37
C THR A 74 -14.48 2.57 7.50
N PHE A 75 -13.25 2.20 7.15
CA PHE A 75 -12.75 0.84 7.20
C PHE A 75 -11.29 0.80 7.63
N LEU A 76 -10.84 -0.37 8.10
CA LEU A 76 -9.44 -0.54 8.50
C LEU A 76 -8.54 -0.54 7.28
N GLY A 77 -7.44 0.22 7.39
CA GLY A 77 -6.34 0.25 6.44
C GLY A 77 -5.00 0.22 7.16
N GLN A 78 -3.96 -0.14 6.42
CA GLN A 78 -2.58 -0.19 6.91
C GLN A 78 -1.60 -0.15 5.74
N GLU A 79 -0.48 0.57 5.90
CA GLU A 79 0.69 0.40 5.04
C GLU A 79 1.69 -0.54 5.70
N ILE A 80 1.85 -1.73 5.13
CA ILE A 80 2.65 -2.82 5.68
C ILE A 80 4.06 -2.74 5.11
N THR A 81 5.08 -2.64 5.97
CA THR A 81 6.47 -2.84 5.55
C THR A 81 6.75 -4.35 5.47
N ALA A 82 6.80 -4.87 4.25
CA ALA A 82 7.09 -6.26 3.93
C ALA A 82 8.55 -6.47 3.48
N HIS A 83 9.09 -7.67 3.70
CA HIS A 83 10.48 -7.99 3.39
C HIS A 83 10.61 -9.08 2.33
N CYS A 84 11.41 -8.82 1.29
CA CYS A 84 11.87 -9.82 0.33
C CYS A 84 12.97 -10.67 1.00
N PRO A 85 12.81 -11.99 1.15
CA PRO A 85 13.77 -12.82 1.88
C PRO A 85 15.14 -12.94 1.19
N GLU A 86 15.26 -12.65 -0.10
CA GLU A 86 16.50 -12.83 -0.87
C GLU A 86 17.59 -11.82 -0.51
N ASN A 87 17.21 -10.56 -0.26
CA ASN A 87 18.16 -9.48 0.02
C ASN A 87 17.69 -8.51 1.11
N GLY A 88 16.55 -8.81 1.75
CA GLY A 88 15.94 -7.94 2.76
C GLY A 88 15.43 -6.61 2.19
N CYS A 89 15.14 -6.54 0.88
CA CYS A 89 14.44 -5.41 0.29
C CYS A 89 13.11 -5.21 1.00
N LYS A 90 12.83 -3.95 1.32
CA LYS A 90 11.59 -3.53 1.98
C LYS A 90 10.65 -3.04 0.89
N LEU A 91 9.44 -3.56 0.89
CA LEU A 91 8.35 -3.12 0.05
C LEU A 91 7.23 -2.64 0.94
N HIS A 92 6.48 -1.64 0.50
CA HIS A 92 5.31 -1.18 1.20
C HIS A 92 4.06 -1.68 0.50
N ILE A 93 3.14 -2.24 1.29
CA ILE A 93 1.91 -2.84 0.79
C ILE A 93 0.76 -2.16 1.50
N LEU A 94 -0.09 -1.48 0.76
CA LEU A 94 -1.35 -0.99 1.29
C LEU A 94 -2.31 -2.17 1.39
N ALA A 95 -2.98 -2.33 2.52
CA ALA A 95 -4.03 -3.32 2.73
C ALA A 95 -5.26 -2.65 3.35
N TRP A 96 -6.45 -3.10 2.98
CA TRP A 96 -7.72 -2.52 3.43
C TRP A 96 -8.80 -3.57 3.68
N GLY A 97 -9.76 -3.24 4.53
CA GLY A 97 -10.97 -4.04 4.77
C GLY A 97 -10.73 -5.34 5.53
N PHE A 98 -9.66 -5.40 6.34
CA PHE A 98 -9.34 -6.55 7.19
C PHE A 98 -9.81 -6.34 8.65
N SER A 99 -9.79 -7.39 9.46
CA SER A 99 -10.10 -7.33 10.90
C SER A 99 -8.85 -7.17 11.78
N GLU A 100 -9.04 -6.75 13.03
CA GLU A 100 -7.93 -6.69 14.01
C GLU A 100 -7.21 -8.03 14.22
N GLU A 101 -7.92 -9.16 14.08
CA GLU A 101 -7.30 -10.49 14.16
C GLU A 101 -6.42 -10.77 12.94
N GLN A 102 -6.90 -10.42 11.73
CA GLN A 102 -6.09 -10.51 10.51
C GLN A 102 -4.85 -9.61 10.58
N HIS A 103 -4.95 -8.44 11.22
CA HIS A 103 -3.80 -7.56 11.44
C HIS A 103 -2.67 -8.22 12.26
N LYS A 104 -3.01 -9.03 13.27
CA LYS A 104 -1.98 -9.77 14.04
C LYS A 104 -1.21 -10.73 13.15
N GLU A 105 -1.93 -11.42 12.27
CA GLU A 105 -1.33 -12.38 11.36
C GLU A 105 -0.52 -11.69 10.24
N ILE A 106 -1.02 -10.58 9.69
CA ILE A 106 -0.27 -9.69 8.79
C ILE A 106 1.06 -9.27 9.45
N SER A 107 1.00 -8.85 10.72
CA SER A 107 2.18 -8.41 11.48
C SER A 107 3.20 -9.53 11.69
N ARG A 108 2.74 -10.79 11.79
CA ARG A 108 3.60 -11.97 11.87
C ARG A 108 4.26 -12.27 10.51
N LEU A 109 3.47 -12.26 9.44
CA LEU A 109 3.87 -12.70 8.11
C LEU A 109 4.68 -11.66 7.32
N ARG A 110 4.60 -10.36 7.65
CA ARG A 110 5.28 -9.29 6.89
C ARG A 110 6.81 -9.42 6.79
N ARG A 111 7.43 -10.31 7.54
CA ARG A 111 8.87 -10.62 7.42
C ARG A 111 9.23 -11.44 6.19
N ASN A 112 8.23 -11.99 5.50
CA ASN A 112 8.40 -12.75 4.26
C ASN A 112 7.30 -12.40 3.26
N LEU A 113 7.67 -11.71 2.18
CA LEU A 113 6.75 -11.30 1.11
C LEU A 113 5.99 -12.51 0.51
N TYR A 114 6.66 -13.65 0.36
CA TYR A 114 6.08 -14.85 -0.25
C TYR A 114 5.11 -15.59 0.68
N GLU A 115 5.06 -15.24 1.96
CA GLU A 115 4.03 -15.72 2.88
C GLU A 115 2.90 -14.70 3.02
N LEU A 116 3.25 -13.41 3.12
CA LEU A 116 2.28 -12.34 3.31
C LEU A 116 1.31 -12.20 2.13
N VAL A 117 1.80 -12.09 0.89
CA VAL A 117 0.93 -11.77 -0.25
C VAL A 117 -0.06 -12.91 -0.55
N PRO A 118 0.35 -14.20 -0.52
CA PRO A 118 -0.62 -15.31 -0.61
C PRO A 118 -1.67 -15.28 0.50
N TYR A 119 -1.27 -15.01 1.75
CA TYR A 119 -2.22 -14.88 2.86
C TYR A 119 -3.25 -13.76 2.60
N LEU A 120 -2.80 -12.56 2.22
CA LEU A 120 -3.70 -11.44 1.92
C LEU A 120 -4.72 -11.81 0.83
N LYS A 121 -4.28 -12.52 -0.22
CA LYS A 121 -5.17 -13.03 -1.27
C LYS A 121 -6.15 -14.07 -0.74
N GLU A 122 -5.67 -15.07 -0.02
CA GLU A 122 -6.50 -16.18 0.51
C GLU A 122 -7.56 -15.69 1.48
N GLN A 123 -7.25 -14.65 2.25
CA GLN A 123 -8.17 -14.01 3.19
C GLN A 123 -9.12 -12.99 2.54
N GLY A 124 -9.01 -12.77 1.22
CA GLY A 124 -9.84 -11.78 0.52
C GLY A 124 -9.56 -10.33 0.91
N ILE A 125 -8.36 -10.04 1.43
CA ILE A 125 -7.96 -8.70 1.85
C ILE A 125 -7.50 -7.92 0.62
N LEU A 126 -8.12 -6.77 0.33
CA LEU A 126 -7.70 -5.92 -0.77
C LEU A 126 -6.32 -5.34 -0.46
N HIS A 127 -5.39 -5.46 -1.39
CA HIS A 127 -4.03 -4.97 -1.21
C HIS A 127 -3.40 -4.51 -2.50
N SER A 128 -2.52 -3.51 -2.39
CA SER A 128 -1.83 -2.85 -3.48
C SER A 128 -0.36 -2.63 -3.14
N LEU A 129 0.53 -2.79 -4.11
CA LEU A 129 1.93 -2.39 -3.94
C LEU A 129 2.00 -0.86 -3.95
N ALA A 130 2.38 -0.26 -2.82
CA ALA A 130 2.55 1.19 -2.69
C ALA A 130 3.77 1.65 -3.48
N HIS A 131 3.68 2.85 -4.07
CA HIS A 131 4.77 3.59 -4.72
C HIS A 131 5.89 2.69 -5.32
N PRO A 132 5.55 1.84 -6.31
CA PRO A 132 6.27 0.59 -6.60
C PRO A 132 7.70 0.74 -7.17
N LEU A 133 8.10 1.96 -7.56
CA LEU A 133 9.46 2.30 -8.00
C LEU A 133 10.17 3.26 -7.04
N TYR A 134 9.50 3.70 -5.98
CA TYR A 134 10.11 4.49 -4.92
C TYR A 134 10.68 3.56 -3.85
N SER A 135 11.93 3.77 -3.49
CA SER A 135 12.52 3.03 -2.37
C SER A 135 13.61 3.83 -1.71
N ASN A 136 13.41 4.14 -0.43
CA ASN A 136 14.45 4.67 0.47
C ASN A 136 15.49 3.60 0.84
N ASN A 137 15.47 2.45 0.17
CA ASN A 137 16.24 1.25 0.45
C ASN A 137 17.12 0.84 -0.75
N ALA A 138 17.44 1.78 -1.65
CA ALA A 138 18.47 1.57 -2.66
C ALA A 138 19.80 1.15 -1.97
N PRO A 139 20.52 0.15 -2.51
CA PRO A 139 20.36 -0.50 -3.82
C PRO A 139 19.52 -1.80 -3.80
N LYS A 140 18.70 -2.06 -2.78
CA LYS A 140 18.04 -3.37 -2.62
C LYS A 140 16.83 -3.59 -3.51
N LEU A 141 16.15 -2.54 -3.97
CA LEU A 141 15.09 -2.68 -4.97
C LEU A 141 15.75 -2.86 -6.35
N THR A 142 15.80 -4.10 -6.82
CA THR A 142 16.37 -4.45 -8.13
C THR A 142 15.27 -4.72 -9.17
N PRO A 143 15.59 -4.70 -10.48
CA PRO A 143 14.64 -5.12 -11.51
C PRO A 143 14.04 -6.51 -11.26
N GLU A 144 14.83 -7.46 -10.75
CA GLU A 144 14.37 -8.81 -10.43
C GLU A 144 13.31 -8.81 -9.33
N ILE A 145 13.45 -7.98 -8.30
CA ILE A 145 12.42 -7.84 -7.26
C ILE A 145 11.15 -7.22 -7.84
N TYR A 146 11.27 -6.18 -8.65
CA TYR A 146 10.12 -5.57 -9.29
C TYR A 146 9.38 -6.56 -10.21
N GLU A 147 10.11 -7.35 -11.00
CA GLU A 147 9.52 -8.41 -11.83
C GLU A 147 8.79 -9.47 -11.00
N LYS A 148 9.31 -9.86 -9.83
CA LYS A 148 8.59 -10.74 -8.91
C LYS A 148 7.33 -10.09 -8.33
N CYS A 149 7.38 -8.79 -8.03
CA CYS A 149 6.19 -8.03 -7.66
C CYS A 149 5.12 -8.06 -8.76
N VAL A 150 5.52 -7.99 -10.04
CA VAL A 150 4.58 -8.15 -11.17
C VAL A 150 3.89 -9.52 -11.15
N LEU A 151 4.54 -10.58 -10.68
CA LEU A 151 3.93 -11.91 -10.57
C LEU A 151 3.02 -12.04 -9.34
N LEU A 152 3.37 -11.38 -8.23
CA LEU A 152 2.65 -11.48 -6.96
C LEU A 152 1.42 -10.56 -6.86
N PHE A 153 1.52 -9.33 -7.35
CA PHE A 153 0.49 -8.31 -7.12
C PHE A 153 -0.47 -8.16 -8.28
N LYS A 154 -1.74 -7.91 -7.96
CA LYS A 154 -2.79 -7.53 -8.92
C LYS A 154 -3.03 -6.03 -8.96
N HIS A 155 -2.91 -5.36 -7.81
CA HIS A 155 -3.10 -3.92 -7.65
C HIS A 155 -1.78 -3.20 -7.39
N PHE A 156 -1.63 -2.03 -7.98
CA PHE A 156 -0.47 -1.16 -7.81
C PHE A 156 -0.95 0.27 -7.59
N GLU A 157 -0.27 1.02 -6.72
CA GLU A 157 -0.49 2.44 -6.61
C GLU A 157 0.05 3.17 -7.85
N ALA A 158 -0.84 3.84 -8.57
CA ALA A 158 -0.51 4.56 -9.81
C ALA A 158 -0.50 6.07 -9.66
N LEU A 159 -1.12 6.59 -8.61
CA LEU A 159 -1.15 8.01 -8.29
C LEU A 159 -0.86 8.15 -6.80
N ASN A 160 0.23 8.85 -6.49
CA ASN A 160 0.71 9.12 -5.14
C ASN A 160 0.97 10.63 -5.05
N GLY A 161 0.45 11.29 -4.02
CA GLY A 161 0.53 12.74 -3.86
C GLY A 161 1.88 13.26 -3.35
N MET A 162 2.67 12.41 -2.69
CA MET A 162 3.95 12.77 -2.09
C MET A 162 5.13 12.57 -3.04
N HIS A 163 5.05 11.60 -3.96
CA HIS A 163 6.14 11.20 -4.82
C HIS A 163 6.07 11.75 -6.24
N ASP A 164 7.24 11.80 -6.91
CA ASP A 164 7.36 12.30 -8.27
C ASP A 164 6.48 11.51 -9.26
N ALA A 165 5.75 12.24 -10.10
CA ALA A 165 4.80 11.66 -11.03
C ALA A 165 5.47 10.79 -12.11
N GLN A 166 6.75 11.01 -12.45
CA GLN A 166 7.40 10.24 -13.51
C GLN A 166 7.58 8.78 -13.14
N GLY A 167 7.92 8.49 -11.87
CA GLY A 167 8.03 7.11 -11.37
C GLY A 167 6.70 6.36 -11.48
N SER A 168 5.62 6.99 -11.01
CA SER A 168 4.27 6.42 -11.07
C SER A 168 3.77 6.23 -12.51
N LEU A 169 4.06 7.18 -13.41
CA LEU A 169 3.73 7.09 -14.84
C LEU A 169 4.50 5.97 -15.53
N ALA A 170 5.82 5.87 -15.28
CA ALA A 170 6.67 4.83 -15.87
C ALA A 170 6.20 3.43 -15.44
N SER A 171 6.00 3.22 -14.13
CA SER A 171 5.47 1.96 -13.59
C SER A 171 4.11 1.61 -14.21
N THR A 172 3.18 2.57 -14.22
CA THR A 172 1.84 2.37 -14.77
C THR A 172 1.87 2.03 -16.27
N SER A 173 2.75 2.67 -17.04
CA SER A 173 2.92 2.38 -18.47
C SER A 173 3.41 0.95 -18.70
N VAL A 174 4.43 0.52 -17.94
CA VAL A 174 4.94 -0.85 -18.00
C VAL A 174 3.85 -1.86 -17.63
N LEU A 175 3.15 -1.64 -16.52
CA LEU A 175 2.09 -2.54 -16.03
C LEU A 175 0.92 -2.65 -17.01
N LYS A 176 0.55 -1.57 -17.71
CA LYS A 176 -0.49 -1.59 -18.76
C LYS A 176 -0.05 -2.29 -20.04
N SER A 177 1.25 -2.41 -20.29
CA SER A 177 1.79 -3.04 -21.49
C SER A 177 2.00 -4.56 -21.35
N LEU A 178 1.75 -5.12 -20.16
CA LEU A 178 1.96 -6.54 -19.90
C LEU A 178 1.07 -7.41 -20.79
N THR A 179 1.65 -8.52 -21.25
CA THR A 179 0.98 -9.55 -22.05
C THR A 179 1.07 -10.90 -21.33
N PRO A 180 0.19 -11.88 -21.66
CA PRO A 180 0.33 -13.24 -21.14
C PRO A 180 1.74 -13.82 -21.36
N ALA A 181 2.28 -13.66 -22.57
CA ALA A 181 3.61 -14.14 -22.92
C ALA A 181 4.71 -13.49 -22.06
N LYS A 182 4.58 -12.20 -21.73
CA LYS A 182 5.55 -11.54 -20.83
C LYS A 182 5.44 -12.09 -19.40
N ILE A 183 4.24 -12.38 -18.93
CA ILE A 183 4.08 -13.01 -17.61
C ILE A 183 4.72 -14.41 -17.61
N ASP A 184 4.50 -15.22 -18.64
CA ASP A 184 5.11 -16.56 -18.72
C ASP A 184 6.64 -16.48 -18.75
N GLU A 185 7.21 -15.51 -19.48
CA GLU A 185 8.66 -15.24 -19.47
C GLU A 185 9.17 -14.92 -18.06
N LEU A 186 8.49 -14.03 -17.35
CA LEU A 186 8.87 -13.65 -15.98
C LEU A 186 8.70 -14.82 -15.00
N ALA A 187 7.62 -15.58 -15.11
CA ALA A 187 7.36 -16.73 -14.25
C ALA A 187 8.46 -17.80 -14.40
N ASN A 188 8.87 -18.07 -15.64
CA ASN A 188 9.98 -18.98 -15.94
C ASN A 188 11.32 -18.43 -15.44
N LYS A 189 11.61 -17.14 -15.68
CA LYS A 189 12.84 -16.47 -15.24
C LYS A 189 13.04 -16.58 -13.72
N HIS A 190 11.97 -16.40 -12.95
CA HIS A 190 12.02 -16.35 -11.49
C HIS A 190 11.64 -17.66 -10.80
N ASN A 191 11.26 -18.70 -11.56
CA ASN A 191 10.67 -19.92 -11.03
C ASN A 191 9.54 -19.63 -10.02
N LEU A 192 8.67 -18.69 -10.38
CA LEU A 192 7.61 -18.17 -9.52
C LEU A 192 6.30 -18.10 -10.33
N ALA A 193 5.29 -18.88 -9.93
CA ALA A 193 3.99 -18.82 -10.58
C ALA A 193 3.29 -17.49 -10.27
N PRO A 194 2.56 -16.89 -11.24
CA PRO A 194 1.75 -15.72 -10.97
C PRO A 194 0.65 -16.07 -9.97
N LEU A 195 0.40 -15.17 -9.01
CA LEU A 195 -0.50 -15.44 -7.90
C LEU A 195 -2.00 -15.34 -8.29
N TRP A 196 -2.30 -14.59 -9.35
CA TRP A 196 -3.65 -14.23 -9.79
C TRP A 196 -3.98 -14.76 -11.18
N PRO A 197 -5.27 -15.04 -11.47
CA PRO A 197 -5.72 -15.24 -12.85
C PRO A 197 -5.55 -13.95 -13.67
N ASP A 198 -5.41 -14.13 -14.98
CA ASP A 198 -5.12 -13.06 -15.95
C ASP A 198 -4.06 -12.08 -15.45
N PRO A 199 -2.86 -12.58 -15.08
CA PRO A 199 -1.88 -11.82 -14.30
C PRO A 199 -1.31 -10.60 -15.04
N HIS A 200 -1.47 -10.54 -16.37
CA HIS A 200 -1.10 -9.39 -17.19
C HIS A 200 -2.06 -8.21 -17.03
N ILE A 201 -3.31 -8.45 -16.60
CA ILE A 201 -4.28 -7.39 -16.31
C ILE A 201 -4.03 -6.89 -14.89
N LYS A 202 -3.65 -5.61 -14.76
CA LYS A 202 -3.40 -4.95 -13.47
C LYS A 202 -4.46 -3.88 -13.17
N TYR A 203 -4.69 -3.66 -11.88
CA TYR A 203 -5.58 -2.60 -11.39
C TYR A 203 -4.78 -1.56 -10.62
N PHE A 204 -5.34 -0.36 -10.52
CA PHE A 204 -4.61 0.79 -10.03
C PHE A 204 -5.34 1.46 -8.87
N THR A 205 -4.61 1.72 -7.80
CA THR A 205 -5.07 2.50 -6.64
C THR A 205 -4.45 3.89 -6.68
N ALA A 206 -5.01 4.80 -5.89
CA ALA A 206 -4.52 6.16 -5.74
C ALA A 206 -4.65 6.60 -4.28
N GLY A 207 -3.70 7.40 -3.83
CA GLY A 207 -3.80 8.07 -2.55
C GLY A 207 -2.84 9.27 -2.45
N SER A 208 -3.00 10.06 -1.40
CA SER A 208 -2.17 11.25 -1.21
C SER A 208 -0.78 10.92 -0.66
N ASP A 209 -0.68 9.82 0.09
CA ASP A 209 0.49 9.47 0.90
C ASP A 209 0.89 10.61 1.86
N ASP A 210 -0.12 11.34 2.34
CA ASP A 210 0.12 12.52 3.14
C ASP A 210 0.42 12.19 4.59
N HIS A 211 1.41 12.92 5.10
CA HIS A 211 1.92 12.85 6.46
C HIS A 211 1.73 14.18 7.21
N SER A 212 1.00 15.15 6.64
CA SER A 212 0.99 16.56 7.09
C SER A 212 -0.39 17.19 7.28
N GLY A 213 -1.45 16.48 6.91
CA GLY A 213 -2.85 16.90 6.98
C GLY A 213 -3.27 17.88 5.88
N ILE A 214 -2.51 17.99 4.78
CA ILE A 214 -2.74 18.99 3.71
C ILE A 214 -3.40 18.39 2.46
N PHE A 215 -3.39 17.06 2.33
CA PHE A 215 -3.86 16.30 1.16
C PHE A 215 -5.22 16.68 0.65
#